data_AF-B7T4P1-F1
#
_entry.id   AF-B7T4P1-F1
#
_cell.length_a   1.000
_cell.length_b   1.000
_cell.length_c   1.000
_cell.angle_alpha   90.00
_cell.angle_beta   90.00
_cell.angle_gamma   90.00
#
_symmetry.space_group_name_H-M   'P 1'
#
loop_
_entity.id
_entity.type
_entity.pdbx_description
1 polymer ?
#
loop_
_entity_poly.entity_id
_entity_poly.type
_entity_poly.pdbx_seq_one_letter_code
_entity_poly.pdbx_strand_id
1 'polypeptide(L)'
;CSACNYSMGRNNSGIYSKDTESGATFVSTRVAVLTEVATLVKQAAVLSLSNGIDSNKDGEFVFFGDSTRGHILSHKFRVSDLQARGYFQLYSIIVLMKDKYFLLNTKPFLAEHLKKVSSELQAGANKTKEAEERRQSEWQRRLSGVPFLMHSSRSLLELTGEENIFAQLHSHFSWLLLAGSRFLTEHVTFGNLPWLPHQSSGRPPAQRLTYNSSTLPMIQKYEESIDDPDQEEFFSLRHIKKVVRKEEFATVCYCALTGVKIIVRGAPERTFRFMVCLKKLLPEPMHNLMRIDAQHQHSISSEYKIISVSNDIAVPIASASVFRI
;
A
#
# COMPACT_ATOMS: atom_id res chain seq x y z
N CYS A 1 4.12 -5.97 38.92
CA CYS A 1 3.39 -6.94 39.76
C CYS A 1 3.74 -8.35 39.31
N SER A 2 3.60 -9.38 40.17
CA SER A 2 3.85 -10.79 39.84
C SER A 2 2.96 -11.31 38.71
N ALA A 3 1.68 -10.91 38.67
CA ALA A 3 0.79 -11.20 37.53
C ALA A 3 1.22 -10.53 36.22
N CYS A 4 1.91 -9.40 36.34
CA CYS A 4 2.37 -8.57 35.23
C CYS A 4 3.77 -8.98 34.77
N ASN A 5 4.35 -10.05 35.33
CA ASN A 5 5.69 -10.49 34.97
C ASN A 5 5.64 -11.18 33.61
N TYR A 6 5.63 -10.35 32.57
CA TYR A 6 5.93 -10.72 31.20
C TYR A 6 7.36 -11.26 31.16
N SER A 7 7.54 -12.55 31.42
CA SER A 7 8.84 -13.22 31.38
C SER A 7 9.03 -13.82 29.99
N MET A 8 9.46 -12.98 29.05
CA MET A 8 9.80 -13.45 27.72
C MET A 8 11.24 -14.00 27.73
N GLY A 9 11.37 -15.25 28.19
CA GLY A 9 12.66 -15.93 28.26
C GLY A 9 13.72 -15.23 29.12
N ARG A 10 14.94 -15.78 29.09
CA ARG A 10 16.07 -15.44 29.98
C ARG A 10 16.55 -13.98 29.90
N ASN A 11 16.19 -13.22 28.85
CA ASN A 11 16.81 -11.92 28.53
C ASN A 11 15.82 -10.74 28.38
N ASN A 12 14.53 -10.90 28.67
CA ASN A 12 13.57 -9.78 28.71
C ASN A 12 13.47 -8.95 27.40
N SER A 13 13.85 -9.54 26.26
CA SER A 13 13.85 -8.91 24.93
C SER A 13 12.46 -9.03 24.29
N GLY A 14 11.97 -7.96 23.64
CA GLY A 14 10.68 -7.98 22.92
C GLY A 14 10.62 -9.02 21.79
N ILE A 15 9.41 -9.40 21.36
CA ILE A 15 9.20 -10.21 20.14
C ILE A 15 9.06 -9.24 18.98
N TYR A 16 9.63 -9.61 17.83
CA TYR A 16 9.33 -8.92 16.58
C TYR A 16 9.04 -9.91 15.45
N SER A 17 8.25 -9.48 14.49
CA SER A 17 7.99 -10.17 13.23
C SER A 17 8.01 -9.17 12.08
N LYS A 18 8.34 -9.63 10.87
CA LYS A 18 8.40 -8.80 9.66
C LYS A 18 7.58 -9.45 8.56
N ASP A 19 6.68 -8.68 7.97
CA ASP A 19 5.97 -9.08 6.76
C ASP A 19 6.86 -8.82 5.55
N THR A 20 7.09 -9.85 4.73
CA THR A 20 7.93 -9.76 3.54
C THR A 20 7.25 -9.02 2.39
N GLU A 21 5.91 -9.03 2.34
CA GLU A 21 5.14 -8.42 1.25
C GLU A 21 5.02 -6.90 1.42
N SER A 22 4.56 -6.44 2.58
CA SER A 22 4.43 -5.00 2.88
C SER A 22 5.72 -4.35 3.38
N GLY A 23 6.70 -5.14 3.82
CA GLY A 23 7.89 -4.65 4.52
C GLY A 23 7.62 -4.17 5.95
N ALA A 24 6.38 -4.27 6.44
CA ALA A 24 6.01 -3.86 7.79
C ALA A 24 6.70 -4.71 8.86
N THR A 25 7.09 -4.07 9.97
CA THR A 25 7.69 -4.74 11.12
C THR A 25 6.82 -4.53 12.36
N PHE A 26 6.44 -5.61 13.03
CA PHE A 26 5.62 -5.60 14.23
C PHE A 26 6.49 -5.92 15.44
N VAL A 27 6.40 -5.10 16.48
CA VAL A 27 7.20 -5.23 17.70
C VAL A 27 6.27 -5.32 18.90
N SER A 28 6.49 -6.31 19.76
CA SER A 28 5.77 -6.49 21.02
C SER A 28 6.74 -6.40 22.19
N THR A 29 6.54 -5.38 23.01
CA THR A 29 7.27 -5.12 24.25
C THR A 29 6.28 -4.86 25.38
N ARG A 30 6.73 -5.07 26.62
CA ARG A 30 5.90 -4.80 27.82
C ARG A 30 5.48 -3.34 27.94
N VAL A 31 6.37 -2.43 27.56
CA VAL A 31 6.15 -0.98 27.52
C VAL A 31 6.53 -0.52 26.13
N ALA A 32 5.75 0.41 25.56
CA ALA A 32 6.06 0.98 24.26
C ALA A 32 7.48 1.58 24.26
N VAL A 33 8.22 1.38 23.17
CA VAL A 33 9.60 1.86 23.02
C VAL A 33 9.67 3.38 23.02
N LEU A 34 8.65 4.04 22.44
CA LEU A 34 8.53 5.49 22.39
C LEU A 34 7.86 6.00 23.67
N THR A 35 8.53 6.89 24.39
CA THR A 35 8.06 7.45 25.68
C THR A 35 6.69 8.12 25.57
N GLU A 36 6.45 8.88 24.50
CA GLU A 36 5.16 9.54 24.26
C GLU A 36 4.02 8.53 24.07
N VAL A 37 4.28 7.42 23.37
CA VAL A 37 3.29 6.36 23.19
C VAL A 37 3.07 5.59 24.49
N ALA A 38 4.14 5.38 25.27
CA ALA A 38 4.06 4.68 26.55
C ALA A 38 3.14 5.39 27.56
N THR A 39 3.18 6.72 27.62
CA THR A 39 2.27 7.48 28.51
C THR A 39 0.82 7.39 28.06
N LEU A 40 0.56 7.50 26.75
CA LEU A 40 -0.79 7.36 26.18
C LEU A 40 -1.38 5.96 26.42
N VAL A 41 -0.60 4.91 26.14
CA VAL A 41 -1.03 3.52 26.36
C VAL A 41 -1.29 3.24 27.85
N LYS A 42 -0.44 3.76 28.74
CA LYS A 42 -0.64 3.61 30.19
C LYS A 42 -1.93 4.28 30.66
N GLN A 43 -2.21 5.50 30.20
CA GLN A 43 -3.46 6.21 30.50
C GLN A 43 -4.68 5.45 29.93
N ALA A 44 -4.59 4.99 28.69
CA ALA A 44 -5.63 4.22 28.02
C ALA A 44 -5.97 2.93 28.79
N ALA A 45 -4.95 2.21 29.27
CA ALA A 45 -5.13 0.99 30.05
C ALA A 45 -5.82 1.26 31.41
N VAL A 46 -5.43 2.33 32.10
CA VAL A 46 -6.09 2.73 33.37
C VAL A 46 -7.54 3.10 33.12
N LEU A 47 -7.83 3.93 32.11
CA LEU A 47 -9.20 4.32 31.79
C LEU A 47 -10.06 3.13 31.37
N SER A 48 -9.51 2.23 30.56
CA SER A 48 -10.19 1.00 30.14
C SER A 48 -10.66 0.18 31.34
N LEU A 49 -9.77 -0.11 32.29
CA LEU A 49 -10.08 -0.92 33.46
C LEU A 49 -10.98 -0.19 34.48
N SER A 50 -10.79 1.12 34.66
CA SER A 50 -11.52 1.91 35.66
C SER A 50 -12.90 2.39 35.22
N ASN A 51 -13.21 2.44 33.91
CA ASN A 51 -14.53 2.91 33.46
C ASN A 51 -15.61 1.89 33.79
N GLY A 52 -16.45 2.19 34.77
CA GLY A 52 -17.46 1.30 35.38
C GLY A 52 -18.71 1.04 34.55
N ILE A 53 -18.59 0.68 33.27
CA ILE A 53 -19.68 0.02 32.57
C ILE A 53 -19.60 -1.47 32.90
N ASP A 54 -20.18 -1.83 34.05
CA ASP A 54 -20.49 -3.21 34.41
C ASP A 54 -21.80 -3.58 33.72
N SER A 55 -21.76 -3.80 32.40
CA SER A 55 -22.80 -4.63 31.82
C SER A 55 -22.48 -6.06 32.24
N ASN A 56 -23.44 -6.79 32.79
CA ASN A 56 -23.32 -8.21 33.14
C ASN A 56 -23.04 -9.13 31.92
N LYS A 57 -22.60 -8.57 30.79
CA LYS A 57 -22.29 -9.25 29.55
C LYS A 57 -20.78 -9.13 29.32
N ASP A 58 -20.06 -10.23 29.53
CA ASP A 58 -18.67 -10.34 29.09
C ASP A 58 -18.57 -10.00 27.59
N GLY A 59 -17.59 -9.18 27.24
CA GLY A 59 -17.23 -8.90 25.84
C GLY A 59 -17.95 -7.73 25.16
N GLU A 60 -18.35 -6.70 25.93
CA GLU A 60 -18.76 -5.41 25.37
C GLU A 60 -17.55 -4.55 24.96
N PHE A 61 -17.68 -3.88 23.82
CA PHE A 61 -16.68 -2.95 23.30
C PHE A 61 -17.03 -1.52 23.67
N VAL A 62 -16.18 -0.90 24.49
CA VAL A 62 -16.31 0.50 24.89
C VAL A 62 -15.38 1.35 24.03
N PHE A 63 -15.92 2.40 23.44
CA PHE A 63 -15.16 3.40 22.71
C PHE A 63 -15.06 4.67 23.55
N PHE A 64 -13.86 5.23 23.70
CA PHE A 64 -13.62 6.49 24.40
C PHE A 64 -12.33 7.15 23.91
N GLY A 65 -12.11 8.42 24.27
CA GLY A 65 -10.89 9.16 23.93
C GLY A 65 -11.19 10.49 23.23
N ASP A 66 -10.13 11.22 22.92
CA ASP A 66 -10.16 12.59 22.42
C ASP A 66 -9.07 12.82 21.36
N SER A 67 -9.10 13.97 20.69
CA SER A 67 -8.17 14.28 19.60
C SER A 67 -6.72 14.47 20.09
N THR A 68 -6.49 14.76 21.37
CA THR A 68 -5.15 15.03 21.91
C THR A 68 -4.44 13.73 22.29
N ARG A 69 -5.11 12.88 23.08
CA ARG A 69 -4.58 11.60 23.58
C ARG A 69 -4.84 10.43 22.64
N GLY A 70 -5.75 10.60 21.69
CA GLY A 70 -6.17 9.57 20.75
C GLY A 70 -7.45 8.87 21.19
N HIS A 71 -7.95 8.03 20.30
CA HIS A 71 -9.19 7.29 20.43
C HIS A 71 -8.91 5.82 20.72
N ILE A 72 -9.66 5.25 21.65
CA ILE A 72 -9.43 3.94 22.23
C ILE A 72 -10.68 3.08 22.04
N LEU A 73 -10.48 1.89 21.51
CA LEU A 73 -11.45 0.81 21.51
C LEU A 73 -11.01 -0.22 22.54
N SER A 74 -11.82 -0.45 23.56
CA SER A 74 -11.51 -1.32 24.69
C SER A 74 -12.46 -2.51 24.74
N HIS A 75 -11.90 -3.70 24.85
CA HIS A 75 -12.60 -4.97 25.06
C HIS A 75 -12.27 -5.51 26.43
N LYS A 76 -13.26 -5.59 27.33
CA LYS A 76 -13.08 -6.09 28.70
C LYS A 76 -13.63 -7.49 28.83
N PHE A 77 -12.90 -8.36 29.52
CA PHE A 77 -13.29 -9.74 29.75
C PHE A 77 -12.69 -10.28 31.04
N ARG A 78 -13.39 -11.25 31.63
CA ARG A 78 -12.97 -11.94 32.85
C ARG A 78 -12.25 -13.23 32.50
N VAL A 79 -11.17 -13.51 33.23
CA VAL A 79 -10.39 -14.75 33.13
C VAL A 79 -10.50 -15.48 34.46
N SER A 80 -10.93 -16.74 34.43
CA SER A 80 -11.10 -17.57 35.63
C SER A 80 -9.79 -17.74 36.41
N ASP A 81 -9.83 -17.55 37.72
CA ASP A 81 -8.69 -17.74 38.61
C ASP A 81 -9.16 -18.14 40.01
N LEU A 82 -8.92 -19.40 40.40
CA LEU A 82 -9.32 -19.93 41.72
C LEU A 82 -8.65 -19.25 42.92
N GLN A 83 -7.48 -18.62 42.71
CA GLN A 83 -6.72 -17.95 43.77
C GLN A 83 -7.06 -16.46 43.88
N ALA A 84 -7.73 -15.88 42.89
CA ALA A 84 -8.14 -14.49 42.91
C ALA A 84 -9.41 -14.29 43.75
N ARG A 85 -9.52 -13.12 44.39
CA ARG A 85 -10.76 -12.71 45.06
C ARG A 85 -11.89 -12.60 44.05
N GLY A 86 -12.97 -13.35 44.27
CA GLY A 86 -14.09 -13.42 43.33
C GLY A 86 -13.94 -14.49 42.25
N TYR A 87 -12.87 -15.31 42.29
CA TYR A 87 -12.59 -16.40 41.36
C TYR A 87 -12.30 -16.00 39.90
N PHE A 88 -11.99 -14.73 39.66
CA PHE A 88 -11.58 -14.23 38.35
C PHE A 88 -10.59 -13.07 38.45
N GLN A 89 -9.83 -12.85 37.38
CA GLN A 89 -9.06 -11.64 37.12
C GLN A 89 -9.68 -10.88 35.94
N LEU A 90 -9.68 -9.55 36.01
CA LEU A 90 -10.21 -8.69 34.94
C LEU A 90 -9.09 -8.29 33.98
N TYR A 91 -9.28 -8.57 32.69
CA TYR A 91 -8.37 -8.21 31.62
C TYR A 91 -9.04 -7.27 30.62
N SER A 92 -8.24 -6.51 29.90
CA SER A 92 -8.70 -5.76 28.74
C SER A 92 -7.71 -5.77 27.60
N ILE A 93 -8.22 -5.95 26.37
CA ILE A 93 -7.47 -5.65 25.15
C ILE A 93 -7.90 -4.28 24.65
N ILE A 94 -6.94 -3.41 24.38
CA ILE A 94 -7.17 -2.04 23.90
C ILE A 94 -6.53 -1.83 22.53
N VAL A 95 -7.20 -1.07 21.68
CA VAL A 95 -6.68 -0.56 20.41
C VAL A 95 -6.68 0.95 20.48
N LEU A 96 -5.50 1.56 20.36
CA LEU A 96 -5.31 3.02 20.38
C LEU A 96 -5.03 3.50 18.95
N MET A 97 -5.83 4.46 18.47
CA MET A 97 -5.66 5.10 17.16
C MET A 97 -5.75 6.61 17.28
N LYS A 98 -5.08 7.34 16.39
CA LYS A 98 -5.21 8.81 16.31
C LYS A 98 -6.46 9.25 15.55
N ASP A 99 -6.89 8.47 14.56
CA ASP A 99 -8.07 8.77 13.76
C ASP A 99 -9.34 8.13 14.37
N LYS A 100 -10.31 8.98 14.73
CA LYS A 100 -11.61 8.57 15.26
C LYS A 100 -12.41 7.75 14.27
N TYR A 101 -12.54 8.24 13.04
CA TYR A 101 -13.45 7.68 12.04
C TYR A 101 -12.90 6.36 11.52
N PHE A 102 -11.60 6.26 11.30
CA PHE A 102 -10.96 5.00 10.91
C PHE A 102 -11.17 3.90 11.96
N LEU A 103 -11.00 4.23 13.26
CA LEU A 103 -11.24 3.28 14.34
C LEU A 103 -12.70 2.83 14.43
N LEU A 104 -13.65 3.75 14.26
CA LEU A 104 -15.08 3.43 14.29
C LEU A 104 -15.52 2.59 13.08
N ASN A 105 -14.99 2.87 11.89
CA ASN A 105 -15.28 2.11 10.68
C ASN A 105 -14.66 0.71 10.71
N THR A 106 -13.47 0.56 11.31
CA THR A 106 -12.79 -0.73 11.46
C THR A 106 -13.27 -1.51 12.71
N LYS A 107 -14.09 -0.89 13.57
CA LYS A 107 -14.59 -1.49 14.82
C LYS A 107 -15.23 -2.87 14.62
N PRO A 108 -16.12 -3.13 13.65
CA PRO A 108 -16.75 -4.45 13.50
C PRO A 108 -15.72 -5.56 13.28
N PHE A 109 -14.73 -5.30 12.41
CA PHE A 109 -13.62 -6.21 12.14
C PHE A 109 -12.76 -6.44 13.38
N LEU A 110 -12.36 -5.36 14.07
CA LEU A 110 -11.58 -5.46 15.30
C LEU A 110 -12.35 -6.23 16.37
N ALA A 111 -13.65 -5.98 16.51
CA ALA A 111 -14.47 -6.56 17.55
C ALA A 111 -14.60 -8.08 17.43
N GLU A 112 -14.78 -8.58 16.21
CA GLU A 112 -14.82 -10.01 15.93
C GLU A 112 -13.51 -10.72 16.35
N HIS A 113 -12.37 -10.18 15.92
CA HIS A 113 -11.07 -10.81 16.16
C HIS A 113 -10.60 -10.67 17.60
N LEU A 114 -10.85 -9.52 18.25
CA LEU A 114 -10.55 -9.32 19.66
C LEU A 114 -11.41 -10.21 20.56
N LYS A 115 -12.68 -10.45 20.20
CA LYS A 115 -13.52 -11.45 20.87
C LYS A 115 -12.90 -12.83 20.76
N LYS A 116 -12.49 -13.26 19.57
CA LYS A 116 -11.82 -14.56 19.38
C LYS A 116 -10.60 -14.73 20.29
N VAL A 117 -9.70 -13.74 20.31
CA VAL A 117 -8.53 -13.77 21.21
C VAL A 117 -8.94 -13.88 22.68
N SER A 118 -9.94 -13.11 23.11
CA SER A 118 -10.42 -13.19 24.50
C SER A 118 -11.06 -14.55 24.83
N SER A 119 -11.81 -15.14 23.90
CA SER A 119 -12.44 -16.45 24.08
C SER A 119 -11.42 -17.58 24.15
N GLU A 120 -10.34 -17.50 23.35
CA GLU A 120 -9.22 -18.44 23.43
C GLU A 120 -8.52 -18.36 24.79
N LEU A 121 -8.27 -17.15 25.30
CA LEU A 121 -7.71 -16.94 26.65
C LEU A 121 -8.62 -17.49 27.75
N GLN A 122 -9.93 -17.23 27.65
CA GLN A 122 -10.92 -17.72 28.60
C GLN A 122 -11.03 -19.25 28.57
N ALA A 123 -10.98 -19.86 27.38
CA ALA A 123 -11.01 -21.31 27.23
C ALA A 123 -9.76 -21.96 27.86
N GLY A 124 -8.58 -21.41 27.60
CA GLY A 124 -7.34 -21.87 28.24
C GLY A 124 -7.40 -21.78 29.76
N ALA A 125 -7.89 -20.66 30.29
CA ALA A 125 -8.04 -20.49 31.74
C ALA A 125 -9.09 -21.42 32.37
N ASN A 126 -10.21 -21.67 31.69
CA ASN A 126 -11.23 -22.60 32.16
C ASN A 126 -10.70 -24.04 32.22
N LYS A 127 -9.90 -24.45 31.22
CA LYS A 127 -9.24 -25.76 31.22
C LYS A 127 -8.29 -25.94 32.42
N THR A 128 -7.49 -24.91 32.73
CA THR A 128 -6.60 -24.92 33.89
C THR A 128 -7.39 -24.93 35.19
N LYS A 129 -8.45 -24.13 35.29
CA LYS A 129 -9.37 -24.13 36.43
C LYS A 129 -9.97 -25.51 36.68
N GLU A 130 -10.51 -26.18 35.66
CA GLU A 130 -11.07 -27.53 35.79
C GLU A 130 -10.02 -28.54 36.30
N ALA A 131 -8.78 -28.45 35.81
CA ALA A 131 -7.69 -29.30 36.28
C ALA A 131 -7.31 -29.02 37.74
N GLU A 132 -7.31 -27.76 38.15
CA GLU A 132 -7.06 -27.32 39.52
C GLU A 132 -8.19 -27.75 40.48
N GLU A 133 -9.45 -27.59 40.10
CA GLU A 133 -10.62 -28.01 40.89
C GLU A 133 -10.63 -29.52 41.13
N ARG A 134 -10.27 -30.33 40.13
CA ARG A 134 -10.11 -31.79 40.29
C ARG A 134 -9.04 -32.14 41.31
N ARG A 135 -7.87 -31.49 41.23
CA ARG A 135 -6.79 -31.66 42.21
C ARG A 135 -7.25 -31.22 43.60
N GLN A 136 -7.82 -30.02 43.73
CA GLN A 136 -8.27 -29.50 45.02
C GLN A 136 -9.33 -30.41 45.66
N SER A 137 -10.26 -30.98 44.88
CA SER A 137 -11.26 -31.93 45.40
C SER A 137 -10.63 -33.25 45.89
N GLU A 138 -9.51 -33.68 45.32
CA GLU A 138 -8.73 -34.82 45.81
C GLU A 138 -7.92 -34.48 47.05
N TRP A 139 -7.34 -33.28 47.12
CA TRP A 139 -6.57 -32.78 48.26
C TRP A 139 -7.47 -32.46 49.47
N GLN A 140 -8.62 -31.83 49.27
CA GLN A 140 -9.63 -31.55 50.31
C GLN A 140 -10.21 -32.84 50.90
N ARG A 141 -10.34 -33.91 50.10
CA ARG A 141 -10.70 -35.24 50.61
C ARG A 141 -9.62 -35.87 51.50
N ARG A 142 -8.35 -35.45 51.36
CA ARG A 142 -7.21 -36.05 52.07
C ARG A 142 -6.73 -35.23 53.28
N LEU A 143 -6.94 -33.92 53.29
CA LEU A 143 -6.41 -33.01 54.31
C LEU A 143 -7.48 -31.99 54.74
N SER A 144 -8.24 -32.34 55.76
CA SER A 144 -9.13 -31.42 56.48
C SER A 144 -8.30 -30.55 57.43
N GLY A 145 -7.90 -29.34 57.01
CA GLY A 145 -7.43 -28.32 57.97
C GLY A 145 -6.26 -27.43 57.60
N VAL A 146 -5.74 -27.43 56.37
CA VAL A 146 -4.67 -26.47 56.01
C VAL A 146 -5.29 -25.14 55.53
N PRO A 147 -4.95 -23.99 56.13
CA PRO A 147 -5.45 -22.70 55.67
C PRO A 147 -4.86 -22.37 54.29
N PHE A 148 -5.73 -21.92 53.38
CA PHE A 148 -5.37 -21.46 52.04
C PHE A 148 -4.44 -20.24 52.14
N LEU A 149 -3.16 -20.44 51.84
CA LEU A 149 -2.14 -19.39 51.88
C LEU A 149 -2.17 -18.54 50.60
N MET A 150 -2.32 -17.23 50.84
CA MET A 150 -1.93 -16.08 50.01
C MET A 150 -2.57 -15.92 48.63
N HIS A 151 -3.46 -14.93 48.53
CA HIS A 151 -3.91 -14.35 47.26
C HIS A 151 -2.75 -13.61 46.57
N SER A 152 -2.02 -14.29 45.68
CA SER A 152 -1.11 -13.66 44.73
C SER A 152 -1.79 -13.58 43.37
N SER A 153 -1.74 -12.41 42.74
CA SER A 153 -2.14 -12.27 41.35
C SER A 153 -1.23 -13.15 40.47
N ARG A 154 -1.79 -14.18 39.85
CA ARG A 154 -1.07 -15.12 38.96
C ARG A 154 -0.80 -14.55 37.59
N SER A 155 0.28 -14.99 36.96
CA SER A 155 0.62 -14.57 35.60
C SER A 155 -0.33 -15.19 34.56
N LEU A 156 -0.47 -14.55 33.40
CA LEU A 156 -1.32 -15.09 32.32
C LEU A 156 -0.89 -16.50 31.86
N LEU A 157 0.41 -16.78 31.91
CA LEU A 157 0.99 -18.09 31.60
C LEU A 157 0.53 -19.15 32.62
N GLU A 158 0.51 -18.82 33.91
CA GLU A 158 -0.01 -19.72 34.96
C GLU A 158 -1.51 -19.91 34.86
N LEU A 159 -2.27 -18.87 34.49
CA LEU A 159 -3.72 -18.95 34.33
C LEU A 159 -4.12 -19.84 33.17
N THR A 160 -3.45 -19.71 32.03
CA THR A 160 -3.80 -20.43 30.80
C THR A 160 -3.12 -21.79 30.68
N GLY A 161 -2.00 -22.00 31.39
CA GLY A 161 -1.20 -23.23 31.28
C GLY A 161 -0.42 -23.33 29.95
N GLU A 162 -0.37 -22.26 29.17
CA GLU A 162 0.24 -22.21 27.84
C GLU A 162 1.62 -21.52 27.91
N GLU A 163 2.70 -22.27 27.66
CA GLU A 163 4.07 -21.75 27.73
C GLU A 163 4.34 -20.65 26.69
N ASN A 164 3.74 -20.78 25.50
CA ASN A 164 3.98 -19.90 24.36
C ASN A 164 2.89 -18.82 24.18
N ILE A 165 2.13 -18.52 25.24
CA ILE A 165 0.98 -17.62 25.16
C ILE A 165 1.33 -16.24 24.60
N PHE A 166 2.49 -15.69 24.94
CA PHE A 166 2.91 -14.38 24.46
C PHE A 166 3.35 -14.38 23.00
N ALA A 167 3.87 -15.50 22.49
CA ALA A 167 4.17 -15.66 21.07
C ALA A 167 2.87 -15.78 20.25
N GLN A 168 1.88 -16.51 20.76
CA GLN A 168 0.55 -16.58 20.16
C GLN A 168 -0.10 -15.20 20.13
N LEU A 169 -0.12 -14.48 21.25
CA LEU A 169 -0.66 -13.11 21.32
C LEU A 169 0.06 -12.16 20.36
N HIS A 170 1.39 -12.23 20.26
CA HIS A 170 2.15 -11.46 19.26
C HIS A 170 1.68 -11.77 17.84
N SER A 171 1.51 -13.05 17.50
CA SER A 171 1.00 -13.47 16.19
C SER A 171 -0.39 -12.91 15.92
N HIS A 172 -1.32 -13.04 16.88
CA HIS A 172 -2.67 -12.50 16.75
C HIS A 172 -2.69 -10.98 16.54
N PHE A 173 -1.94 -10.23 17.35
CA PHE A 173 -1.90 -8.77 17.25
C PHE A 173 -1.19 -8.29 15.98
N SER A 174 -0.10 -8.94 15.58
CA SER A 174 0.61 -8.60 14.33
C SER A 174 -0.28 -8.87 13.11
N TRP A 175 -0.96 -10.02 13.09
CA TRP A 175 -1.92 -10.35 12.04
C TRP A 175 -3.10 -9.37 12.04
N LEU A 176 -3.64 -9.01 13.20
CA LEU A 176 -4.77 -8.08 13.32
C LEU A 176 -4.39 -6.68 12.81
N LEU A 177 -3.18 -6.20 13.08
CA LEU A 177 -2.68 -4.92 12.55
C LEU A 177 -2.51 -4.98 11.03
N LEU A 178 -1.93 -6.07 10.50
CA LEU A 178 -1.72 -6.24 9.05
C LEU A 178 -3.03 -6.40 8.27
N ALA A 179 -3.93 -7.25 8.77
CA ALA A 179 -5.25 -7.45 8.17
C ALA A 179 -6.10 -6.17 8.31
N GLY A 180 -6.02 -5.48 9.45
CA GLY A 180 -6.69 -4.21 9.68
C GLY A 180 -6.25 -3.11 8.70
N SER A 181 -4.96 -3.05 8.33
CA SER A 181 -4.49 -2.09 7.31
C SER A 181 -4.98 -2.41 5.90
N ARG A 182 -5.35 -3.66 5.62
CA ARG A 182 -5.88 -4.11 4.32
C ARG A 182 -7.41 -4.17 4.31
N PHE A 183 -8.08 -3.85 5.42
CA PHE A 183 -9.53 -3.98 5.55
C PHE A 183 -10.28 -2.94 4.71
N LEU A 184 -9.75 -1.73 4.60
CA LEU A 184 -10.31 -0.66 3.76
C LEU A 184 -9.34 -0.38 2.62
N THR A 185 -9.66 -0.85 1.41
CA THR A 185 -8.88 -0.60 0.20
C THR A 185 -9.57 0.41 -0.69
N GLU A 186 -8.84 1.45 -1.10
CA GLU A 186 -9.32 2.41 -2.09
C GLU A 186 -9.04 1.88 -3.50
N HIS A 187 -10.06 1.89 -4.35
CA HIS A 187 -9.91 1.62 -5.77
C HIS A 187 -10.10 2.91 -6.55
N VAL A 188 -9.00 3.60 -6.85
CA VAL A 188 -9.03 4.80 -7.69
C VAL A 188 -9.06 4.39 -9.15
N THR A 189 -10.17 4.68 -9.84
CA THR A 189 -10.26 4.54 -11.29
C THR A 189 -9.74 5.81 -11.95
N PHE A 190 -8.59 5.71 -12.60
CA PHE A 190 -8.16 6.74 -13.55
C PHE A 190 -8.99 6.57 -14.83
N GLY A 191 -9.56 7.66 -15.32
CA GLY A 191 -10.25 7.67 -16.62
C GLY A 191 -9.27 7.35 -17.77
N ASN A 192 -9.76 7.43 -19.01
CA ASN A 192 -8.89 7.28 -20.18
C ASN A 192 -7.85 8.42 -20.19
N LEU A 193 -6.64 8.13 -19.72
CA LEU A 193 -5.56 9.10 -19.71
C LEU A 193 -5.11 9.31 -21.16
N PRO A 194 -5.17 10.54 -21.70
CA PRO A 194 -4.92 10.81 -23.12
C PRO A 194 -3.46 10.57 -23.56
N TRP A 195 -2.53 10.35 -22.62
CA TRP A 195 -1.12 10.00 -22.87
C TRP A 195 -0.83 8.51 -22.77
N LEU A 196 -1.79 7.67 -22.35
CA LEU A 196 -1.63 6.23 -22.42
C LEU A 196 -2.00 5.76 -23.84
N PRO A 197 -1.20 4.88 -24.47
CA PRO A 197 -1.51 4.36 -25.80
C PRO A 197 -2.94 3.81 -25.82
N HIS A 198 -3.70 4.15 -26.86
CA HIS A 198 -4.99 3.51 -27.09
C HIS A 198 -4.77 2.00 -27.06
N GLN A 199 -5.53 1.30 -26.21
CA GLN A 199 -5.44 -0.16 -26.10
C GLN A 199 -5.67 -0.74 -27.49
N SER A 200 -4.59 -1.15 -28.15
CA SER A 200 -4.65 -1.86 -29.41
C SER A 200 -5.47 -3.12 -29.16
N SER A 201 -6.50 -3.32 -29.98
CA SER A 201 -7.54 -4.36 -29.90
C SER A 201 -7.05 -5.83 -29.88
N GLY A 202 -5.74 -6.07 -29.76
CA GLY A 202 -5.13 -7.40 -29.80
C GLY A 202 -4.43 -7.86 -28.51
N ARG A 203 -4.44 -7.08 -27.42
CA ARG A 203 -3.92 -7.54 -26.12
C ARG A 203 -5.03 -7.51 -25.07
N PRO A 204 -5.18 -8.56 -24.23
CA PRO A 204 -6.15 -8.54 -23.15
C PRO A 204 -5.86 -7.30 -22.27
N PRO A 205 -6.90 -6.67 -21.71
CA PRO A 205 -6.72 -5.48 -20.91
C PRO A 205 -5.72 -5.79 -19.81
N ALA A 206 -4.60 -5.05 -19.77
CA ALA A 206 -3.79 -5.00 -18.56
C ALA A 206 -4.78 -4.69 -17.45
N GLN A 207 -4.94 -5.64 -16.51
CA GLN A 207 -5.92 -5.57 -15.42
C GLN A 207 -6.10 -4.13 -15.00
N ARG A 208 -7.34 -3.64 -15.17
CA ARG A 208 -7.83 -2.32 -14.77
C ARG A 208 -6.94 -1.79 -13.65
N LEU A 209 -6.05 -0.86 -14.00
CA LEU A 209 -4.92 -0.48 -13.14
C LEU A 209 -5.47 0.11 -11.84
N THR A 210 -5.71 -0.75 -10.87
CA THR A 210 -6.01 -0.40 -9.49
C THR A 210 -4.68 -0.02 -8.88
N TYR A 211 -4.30 1.24 -9.07
CA TYR A 211 -3.06 1.75 -8.52
C TYR A 211 -3.21 1.94 -7.01
N ASN A 212 -2.41 1.21 -6.26
CA ASN A 212 -2.08 1.53 -4.88
C ASN A 212 -1.14 2.75 -4.88
N SER A 213 -1.43 3.72 -3.99
CA SER A 213 -0.73 5.02 -3.93
C SER A 213 0.78 4.93 -3.58
N SER A 214 1.31 3.74 -3.28
CA SER A 214 2.67 3.53 -2.77
C SER A 214 3.75 3.23 -3.82
N THR A 215 3.43 3.15 -5.12
CA THR A 215 4.40 2.77 -6.17
C THR A 215 4.47 3.76 -7.34
N LEU A 216 4.87 5.01 -7.08
CA LEU A 216 5.16 6.02 -8.13
C LEU A 216 6.68 6.23 -8.41
N PRO A 217 7.49 5.21 -8.75
CA PRO A 217 8.86 5.43 -9.23
C PRO A 217 8.90 5.84 -10.73
N MET A 218 7.80 5.70 -11.47
CA MET A 218 7.79 5.95 -12.92
C MET A 218 7.66 7.42 -13.31
N ILE A 219 7.19 8.31 -12.43
CA ILE A 219 7.10 9.76 -12.70
C ILE A 219 8.49 10.42 -12.61
N GLN A 220 9.34 9.97 -11.67
CA GLN A 220 10.70 10.50 -11.50
C GLN A 220 11.60 10.25 -12.72
N LYS A 221 11.42 9.13 -13.42
CA LYS A 221 12.25 8.76 -14.57
C LYS A 221 12.09 9.71 -15.77
N TYR A 222 10.98 10.43 -15.85
CA TYR A 222 10.72 11.37 -16.96
C TYR A 222 11.19 12.80 -16.66
N GLU A 223 11.45 13.15 -15.40
CA GLU A 223 12.04 14.44 -15.04
C GLU A 223 13.56 14.47 -15.28
N GLU A 224 14.26 13.34 -15.07
CA GLU A 224 15.73 13.28 -15.19
C GLU A 224 16.28 13.36 -16.64
N SER A 225 15.45 13.21 -17.66
CA SER A 225 15.88 13.25 -19.07
C SER A 225 15.67 14.60 -19.77
N ILE A 226 15.24 15.64 -19.05
CA ILE A 226 14.89 16.95 -19.61
C ILE A 226 16.03 17.99 -19.45
N ASP A 227 17.05 17.72 -18.62
CA ASP A 227 18.06 18.71 -18.24
C ASP A 227 19.35 18.74 -19.11
N ASP A 228 19.26 18.52 -20.43
CA ASP A 228 20.38 18.83 -21.35
C ASP A 228 20.04 20.02 -22.27
N PRO A 229 20.35 21.26 -21.86
CA PRO A 229 19.98 22.48 -22.58
C PRO A 229 20.65 22.61 -23.96
N ASP A 230 21.75 21.90 -24.23
CA ASP A 230 22.44 21.95 -25.53
C ASP A 230 21.75 21.06 -26.60
N GLN A 231 20.86 20.15 -26.18
CA GLN A 231 20.07 19.27 -27.07
C GLN A 231 18.67 19.83 -27.39
N GLU A 232 18.13 20.74 -26.57
CA GLU A 232 16.73 21.20 -26.67
C GLU A 232 16.43 22.03 -27.93
N GLU A 233 17.40 22.75 -28.51
CA GLU A 233 17.15 23.59 -29.69
C GLU A 233 16.88 22.78 -30.98
N PHE A 234 17.18 21.48 -31.03
CA PHE A 234 17.26 20.75 -32.28
C PHE A 234 15.99 20.01 -32.71
N PHE A 235 14.96 19.91 -31.86
CA PHE A 235 13.72 19.16 -32.17
C PHE A 235 12.42 19.97 -32.03
N SER A 236 12.45 21.26 -32.35
CA SER A 236 11.26 22.13 -32.30
C SER A 236 10.69 22.40 -33.70
N LEU A 237 9.35 22.49 -33.82
CA LEU A 237 8.70 23.03 -35.03
C LEU A 237 9.15 24.46 -35.34
N ARG A 238 9.60 25.21 -34.31
CA ARG A 238 10.23 26.52 -34.47
C ARG A 238 11.51 26.43 -35.30
N HIS A 239 12.28 25.34 -35.16
CA HIS A 239 13.47 25.08 -35.98
C HIS A 239 13.09 24.80 -37.43
N ILE A 240 12.06 23.97 -37.70
CA ILE A 240 11.51 23.77 -39.06
C ILE A 240 11.14 25.13 -39.68
N LYS A 241 10.45 26.01 -38.95
CA LYS A 241 10.07 27.34 -39.43
C LYS A 241 11.25 28.26 -39.74
N LYS A 242 12.41 28.05 -39.10
CA LYS A 242 13.66 28.78 -39.43
C LYS A 242 14.33 28.21 -40.68
N VAL A 243 14.27 26.89 -40.88
CA VAL A 243 14.93 26.17 -42.00
C VAL A 243 14.14 26.31 -43.30
N VAL A 244 12.81 26.18 -43.22
CA VAL A 244 11.89 26.36 -44.35
C VAL A 244 11.57 27.85 -44.49
N ARG A 245 11.40 28.34 -45.72
CA ARG A 245 10.96 29.74 -45.93
C ARG A 245 9.66 29.98 -45.16
N LYS A 246 9.51 31.17 -44.56
CA LYS A 246 8.36 31.52 -43.70
C LYS A 246 7.01 31.26 -44.37
N GLU A 247 6.95 31.40 -45.69
CA GLU A 247 5.78 31.21 -46.54
C GLU A 247 5.46 29.72 -46.81
N GLU A 248 6.48 28.87 -46.87
CA GLU A 248 6.35 27.44 -47.16
C GLU A 248 6.06 26.60 -45.90
N PHE A 249 6.40 27.10 -44.71
CA PHE A 249 6.17 26.39 -43.45
C PHE A 249 4.68 26.04 -43.23
N ALA A 250 3.77 26.97 -43.53
CA ALA A 250 2.34 26.74 -43.39
C ALA A 250 1.87 25.61 -44.35
N THR A 251 2.39 25.61 -45.57
CA THR A 251 2.10 24.59 -46.59
C THR A 251 2.62 23.22 -46.17
N VAL A 252 3.82 23.15 -45.60
CA VAL A 252 4.40 21.90 -45.05
C VAL A 252 3.51 21.31 -43.96
N CYS A 253 3.10 22.14 -42.99
CA CYS A 253 2.20 21.70 -41.91
C CYS A 253 0.84 21.25 -42.46
N TYR A 254 0.27 21.99 -43.43
CA TYR A 254 -0.98 21.62 -44.09
C TYR A 254 -0.86 20.27 -44.79
N CYS A 255 0.19 20.05 -45.59
CA CYS A 255 0.43 18.79 -46.28
C CYS A 255 0.62 17.62 -45.30
N ALA A 256 1.33 17.84 -44.19
CA ALA A 256 1.56 16.82 -43.18
C ALA A 256 0.26 16.38 -42.49
N LEU A 257 -0.59 17.35 -42.12
CA LEU A 257 -1.86 17.08 -41.43
C LEU A 257 -2.95 16.52 -42.36
N THR A 258 -2.94 16.90 -43.64
CA THR A 258 -3.91 16.41 -44.65
C THR A 258 -3.48 15.12 -45.35
N GLY A 259 -2.25 14.65 -45.10
CA GLY A 259 -1.72 13.42 -45.69
C GLY A 259 -1.35 13.53 -47.17
N VAL A 260 -1.09 14.76 -47.66
CA VAL A 260 -0.47 15.00 -48.97
C VAL A 260 0.96 14.47 -48.94
N LYS A 261 1.43 13.87 -50.05
CA LYS A 261 2.76 13.24 -50.06
C LYS A 261 3.84 14.32 -49.97
N ILE A 262 4.68 14.27 -48.94
CA ILE A 262 5.82 15.17 -48.74
C ILE A 262 7.11 14.40 -49.05
N ILE A 263 7.92 14.94 -49.95
CA ILE A 263 9.25 14.41 -50.25
C ILE A 263 10.29 15.43 -49.85
N VAL A 264 11.15 15.05 -48.91
CA VAL A 264 12.24 15.88 -48.37
C VAL A 264 13.56 15.40 -48.97
N ARG A 265 14.19 16.23 -49.80
CA ARG A 265 15.46 15.91 -50.46
C ARG A 265 16.61 16.64 -49.77
N GLY A 266 17.66 15.91 -49.40
CA GLY A 266 18.85 16.51 -48.82
C GLY A 266 19.80 15.49 -48.19
N ALA A 267 20.83 16.00 -47.50
CA ALA A 267 21.75 15.15 -46.75
C ALA A 267 21.00 14.38 -45.65
N PRO A 268 21.25 13.06 -45.47
CA PRO A 268 20.52 12.21 -44.53
C PRO A 268 20.45 12.77 -43.10
N GLU A 269 21.54 13.35 -42.60
CA GLU A 269 21.59 13.94 -41.25
C GLU A 269 20.65 15.13 -41.07
N ARG A 270 20.48 15.96 -42.11
CA ARG A 270 19.60 17.13 -42.08
C ARG A 270 18.14 16.73 -42.28
N THR A 271 17.88 15.81 -43.22
CA THR A 271 16.52 15.33 -43.46
C THR A 271 16.00 14.49 -42.30
N PHE A 272 16.86 13.73 -41.61
CA PHE A 272 16.50 13.00 -40.39
C PHE A 272 15.92 13.92 -39.32
N ARG A 273 16.64 15.00 -38.99
CA ARG A 273 16.19 15.99 -37.97
C ARG A 273 14.87 16.63 -38.36
N PHE A 274 14.73 17.00 -39.63
CA PHE A 274 13.50 17.55 -40.19
C PHE A 274 12.31 16.57 -40.06
N MET A 275 12.53 15.30 -40.38
CA MET A 275 11.52 14.25 -40.29
C MET A 275 11.07 13.97 -38.85
N VAL A 276 12.00 13.96 -37.88
CA VAL A 276 11.66 13.80 -36.45
C VAL A 276 10.78 14.94 -35.94
N CYS A 277 11.03 16.17 -36.39
CA CYS A 277 10.19 17.31 -36.05
C CYS A 277 8.79 17.23 -36.69
N LEU A 278 8.67 16.78 -37.95
CA LEU A 278 7.37 16.55 -38.59
C LEU A 278 6.58 15.41 -37.92
N LYS A 279 7.27 14.36 -37.45
CA LYS A 279 6.67 13.25 -36.72
C LYS A 279 5.89 13.74 -35.49
N LYS A 280 6.33 14.82 -34.83
CA LYS A 280 5.63 15.43 -33.68
C LYS A 280 4.27 16.06 -34.04
N LEU A 281 4.00 16.36 -35.31
CA LEU A 281 2.70 16.87 -35.76
C LEU A 281 1.65 15.77 -35.95
N LEU A 282 2.08 14.51 -35.99
CA LEU A 282 1.23 13.39 -36.36
C LEU A 282 0.93 12.50 -35.14
N PRO A 283 -0.30 11.96 -35.04
CA PRO A 283 -0.61 10.87 -34.12
C PRO A 283 0.33 9.67 -34.30
N GLU A 284 0.63 8.95 -33.20
CA GLU A 284 1.51 7.77 -33.20
C GLU A 284 1.15 6.71 -34.28
N PRO A 285 -0.14 6.38 -34.51
CA PRO A 285 -0.51 5.42 -35.56
C PRO A 285 -0.15 5.85 -36.98
N MET A 286 0.11 7.14 -37.23
CA MET A 286 0.48 7.68 -38.54
C MET A 286 2.00 7.72 -38.76
N HIS A 287 2.80 7.43 -37.74
CA HIS A 287 4.27 7.43 -37.84
C HIS A 287 4.80 6.34 -38.77
N ASN A 288 4.06 5.24 -38.93
CA ASN A 288 4.35 4.17 -39.89
C ASN A 288 4.24 4.63 -41.36
N LEU A 289 3.56 5.75 -41.64
CA LEU A 289 3.46 6.35 -42.97
C LEU A 289 4.69 7.20 -43.31
N MET A 290 5.66 7.31 -42.41
CA MET A 290 6.90 8.05 -42.63
C MET A 290 8.05 7.09 -42.96
N ARG A 291 8.82 7.42 -43.99
CA ARG A 291 10.06 6.69 -44.33
C ARG A 291 11.25 7.64 -44.33
N ILE A 292 12.24 7.31 -43.52
CA ILE A 292 13.50 8.05 -43.44
C ILE A 292 14.54 7.30 -44.26
N ASP A 293 15.37 8.04 -45.00
CA ASP A 293 16.50 7.55 -45.79
C ASP A 293 16.10 6.50 -46.82
N ALA A 294 15.17 6.88 -47.70
CA ALA A 294 14.81 6.07 -48.85
C ALA A 294 15.96 6.11 -49.88
N GLN A 295 16.65 4.99 -50.05
CA GLN A 295 17.82 4.84 -50.94
C GLN A 295 17.46 4.45 -52.38
N HIS A 296 16.21 4.08 -52.66
CA HIS A 296 15.77 3.58 -53.97
C HIS A 296 14.57 4.37 -54.50
N GLN A 297 14.52 4.61 -55.82
CA GLN A 297 13.42 5.34 -56.47
C GLN A 297 12.05 4.65 -56.29
N HIS A 298 12.04 3.31 -56.18
CA HIS A 298 10.83 2.54 -55.89
C HIS A 298 10.21 2.86 -54.51
N SER A 299 11.01 3.35 -53.55
CA SER A 299 10.54 3.79 -52.24
C SER A 299 9.72 5.09 -52.29
N ILE A 300 9.70 5.80 -53.42
CA ILE A 300 8.83 6.98 -53.61
C ILE A 300 7.41 6.54 -53.99
N SER A 301 7.25 5.35 -54.59
CA SER A 301 5.97 4.78 -55.05
C SER A 301 5.19 4.05 -53.93
N SER A 302 5.80 3.78 -52.78
CA SER A 302 5.15 3.09 -51.66
C SER A 302 4.07 3.92 -50.95
N GLU A 303 3.30 3.25 -50.08
CA GLU A 303 2.19 3.79 -49.26
C GLU A 303 2.62 4.90 -48.27
N TYR A 304 3.92 5.15 -48.12
CA TYR A 304 4.46 6.23 -47.29
C TYR A 304 3.99 7.61 -47.79
N LYS A 305 3.61 8.47 -46.84
CA LYS A 305 3.14 9.84 -47.06
C LYS A 305 4.24 10.88 -46.85
N ILE A 306 5.20 10.64 -45.97
CA ILE A 306 6.33 11.56 -45.77
C ILE A 306 7.62 10.78 -45.95
N ILE A 307 8.47 11.20 -46.89
CA ILE A 307 9.64 10.44 -47.30
C ILE A 307 10.86 11.36 -47.33
N SER A 308 11.98 10.96 -46.72
CA SER A 308 13.27 11.59 -46.97
C SER A 308 14.12 10.81 -47.96
N VAL A 309 14.74 11.50 -48.91
CA VAL A 309 15.57 10.93 -49.99
C VAL A 309 16.91 11.67 -50.09
N SER A 310 17.93 10.98 -50.57
CA SER A 310 19.24 11.58 -50.85
C SER A 310 19.19 12.49 -52.09
N ASN A 311 20.24 13.29 -52.28
CA ASN A 311 20.34 14.20 -53.42
C ASN A 311 20.49 13.49 -54.77
N ASP A 312 20.84 12.22 -54.79
CA ASP A 312 21.14 11.49 -56.03
C ASP A 312 19.89 10.83 -56.65
N ILE A 313 18.76 10.87 -55.93
CA ILE A 313 17.53 10.20 -56.34
C ILE A 313 16.65 11.16 -57.15
N ALA A 314 16.13 10.66 -58.27
CA ALA A 314 15.14 11.37 -59.08
C ALA A 314 13.79 11.43 -58.32
N VAL A 315 13.25 12.64 -58.14
CA VAL A 315 12.01 12.91 -57.42
C VAL A 315 10.93 13.41 -58.40
N PRO A 316 9.66 12.99 -58.26
CA PRO A 316 8.55 13.52 -59.05
C PRO A 316 8.45 15.04 -59.00
N ILE A 317 7.88 15.63 -60.06
CA ILE A 317 7.61 17.07 -60.13
C ILE A 317 6.56 17.43 -59.07
N ALA A 318 6.72 18.59 -58.43
CA ALA A 318 5.74 19.11 -57.47
C ALA A 318 4.37 19.24 -58.15
N SER A 319 3.33 18.74 -57.47
CA SER A 319 1.96 18.70 -57.99
C SER A 319 0.98 18.88 -56.83
N ALA A 320 -0.33 18.95 -57.13
CA ALA A 320 -1.36 19.03 -56.09
C ALA A 320 -1.33 17.83 -55.11
N SER A 321 -0.74 16.70 -55.50
CA SER A 321 -0.64 15.49 -54.67
C SER A 321 0.76 15.25 -54.10
N VAL A 322 1.78 16.00 -54.53
CA VAL A 322 3.17 15.85 -54.12
C VAL A 322 3.79 17.21 -53.79
N PHE A 323 4.11 17.42 -52.52
CA PHE A 323 4.87 18.57 -52.03
C PHE A 323 6.36 18.21 -51.90
N ARG A 324 7.23 19.05 -52.46
CA ARG A 324 8.69 18.83 -52.46
C ARG A 324 9.39 19.88 -51.62
N ILE A 325 10.34 19.41 -50.80
CA ILE A 325 11.22 20.21 -49.95
C ILE A 325 12.66 19.85 -50.31
#